data_AF-A0A6M3W987-F1
#
_entry.id   AF-A0A6M3W987-F1
#
_cell.length_a   1.000
_cell.length_b   1.000
_cell.length_c   1.000
_cell.angle_alpha   90.00
_cell.angle_beta   90.00
_cell.angle_gamma   90.00
#
_symmetry.space_group_name_H-M   'P 1'
#
loop_
_entity.id
_entity.type
_entity.pdbx_description
1 polymer ?
#
loop_
_entity_poly.entity_id
_entity_poly.type
_entity_poly.pdbx_seq_one_letter_code
_entity_poly.pdbx_strand_id
1 'polypeptide(L)'
;MCNSSCMGGMNRRPILTILTLETFDEQVLGRRCFEVRVCACPGRDRKTEEENLKKINGDMVTGTKRKRQIPDKLKEPLPAAGPESDDDIFILHIRGKQRYDMLKTINTSLELMHMVPVADQEMYRQKRHTSKHDQSSLQPKSGKKHLKALE
;
A
#
# COMPACT_ATOMS: atom_id res chain seq x y z
N MET A 1 3.93 -29.79 -4.47
CA MET A 1 4.35 -28.42 -4.81
C MET A 1 4.14 -28.20 -6.32
N CYS A 2 3.56 -27.08 -6.75
CA CYS A 2 3.35 -26.75 -8.19
C CYS A 2 3.84 -25.34 -8.48
N ASN A 3 4.20 -25.08 -9.73
CA ASN A 3 4.43 -23.73 -10.23
C ASN A 3 3.11 -22.95 -10.33
N SER A 4 3.17 -21.63 -10.13
CA SER A 4 2.01 -20.76 -10.31
C SER A 4 1.45 -20.83 -11.74
N SER A 5 2.26 -21.21 -12.73
CA SER A 5 1.86 -21.35 -14.13
C SER A 5 1.22 -22.70 -14.52
N CYS A 6 1.13 -23.67 -13.60
CA CYS A 6 0.53 -24.99 -13.88
C CYS A 6 -0.89 -24.85 -14.44
N MET A 7 -1.16 -25.42 -15.63
CA MET A 7 -2.51 -25.51 -16.19
C MET A 7 -3.38 -26.46 -15.36
N GLY A 8 -4.67 -26.15 -15.22
CA GLY A 8 -5.60 -26.95 -14.38
C GLY A 8 -5.42 -26.80 -12.86
N GLY A 9 -4.45 -26.00 -12.41
CA GLY A 9 -4.26 -25.64 -11.00
C GLY A 9 -4.34 -24.13 -10.79
N MET A 10 -3.26 -23.53 -10.27
CA MET A 10 -3.17 -22.07 -10.07
C MET A 10 -3.33 -21.28 -11.38
N ASN A 11 -2.92 -21.83 -12.53
CA ASN A 11 -3.12 -21.25 -13.87
C ASN A 11 -2.82 -19.74 -13.96
N ARG A 12 -1.64 -19.36 -13.46
CA ARG A 12 -1.11 -17.98 -13.42
C ARG A 12 -1.93 -16.98 -12.61
N ARG A 13 -2.87 -17.44 -11.78
CA ARG A 13 -3.59 -16.58 -10.82
C ARG A 13 -2.64 -16.22 -9.67
N PRO A 14 -2.59 -14.94 -9.26
CA PRO A 14 -1.87 -14.53 -8.06
C PRO A 14 -2.37 -15.29 -6.83
N ILE A 15 -1.46 -15.61 -5.92
CA ILE A 15 -1.78 -16.29 -4.65
C ILE A 15 -1.26 -15.48 -3.47
N LEU A 16 -1.99 -15.54 -2.36
CA LEU A 16 -1.57 -14.99 -1.08
C LEU A 16 -1.25 -16.12 -0.12
N THR A 17 -0.06 -16.09 0.44
CA THR A 17 0.26 -16.90 1.61
C THR A 17 -0.23 -16.17 2.85
N ILE A 18 -0.95 -16.90 3.69
CA ILE A 18 -1.47 -16.41 4.95
C ILE A 18 -0.73 -17.12 6.08
N LEU A 19 -0.08 -16.33 6.92
CA LEU A 19 0.47 -16.78 8.19
C LEU A 19 -0.50 -16.38 9.29
N THR A 20 -0.98 -17.36 10.06
CA THR A 20 -1.79 -17.14 11.26
C THR A 20 -0.99 -17.53 12.50
N LEU A 21 -1.14 -16.76 13.56
CA LEU A 21 -0.71 -17.13 14.91
C LEU A 21 -1.96 -17.54 15.68
N GLU A 22 -2.02 -18.79 16.14
CA GLU A 22 -3.21 -19.40 16.72
C GLU A 22 -2.88 -20.04 18.08
N THR A 23 -3.87 -20.08 18.98
CA THR A 23 -3.78 -20.87 20.21
C THR A 23 -4.10 -22.34 19.93
N PHE A 24 -3.84 -23.21 20.90
CA PHE A 24 -4.23 -24.64 20.81
C PHE A 24 -5.75 -24.84 20.69
N ASP A 25 -6.54 -23.85 21.13
CA ASP A 25 -8.00 -23.83 21.02
C ASP A 25 -8.47 -23.20 19.68
N GLU A 26 -7.60 -23.18 18.66
CA GLU A 26 -7.86 -22.63 17.31
C GLU A 26 -8.23 -21.13 17.28
N GLN A 27 -7.93 -20.38 18.34
CA GLN A 27 -8.19 -18.95 18.38
C GLN A 27 -7.08 -18.17 17.66
N VAL A 28 -7.44 -17.42 16.61
CA VAL A 28 -6.51 -16.57 15.87
C VAL A 28 -6.12 -15.32 16.67
N LEU A 29 -4.84 -15.22 17.02
CA LEU A 29 -4.23 -14.07 17.70
C LEU A 29 -3.68 -13.04 16.71
N GLY A 30 -3.27 -13.48 15.51
CA GLY A 30 -2.68 -12.60 14.52
C GLY A 30 -2.68 -13.19 13.11
N ARG A 31 -2.67 -12.31 12.09
CA ARG A 31 -2.64 -12.70 10.68
C ARG A 31 -1.71 -11.79 9.88
N ARG A 32 -0.86 -12.38 9.05
CA ARG A 32 -0.03 -11.67 8.08
C ARG A 32 -0.17 -12.32 6.71
N CYS A 33 -0.38 -11.51 5.68
CA CYS A 33 -0.50 -11.98 4.30
C CYS A 33 0.60 -11.39 3.44
N PHE A 34 1.10 -12.16 2.47
CA PHE A 34 2.00 -11.70 1.43
C PHE A 34 1.78 -12.47 0.14
N GLU A 35 2.05 -11.83 -0.99
CA GLU A 35 1.94 -12.45 -2.31
C GLU A 35 3.10 -13.40 -2.57
N VAL A 36 2.81 -14.53 -3.22
CA VAL A 36 3.82 -15.54 -3.58
C VAL A 36 3.66 -15.93 -5.04
N ARG A 37 4.80 -16.08 -5.72
CA ARG A 37 4.88 -16.63 -7.08
C ARG A 37 5.90 -17.75 -7.12
N VAL A 38 5.44 -18.98 -7.38
CA VAL A 38 6.30 -20.14 -7.60
C VAL A 38 6.63 -20.20 -9.09
N CYS A 39 7.87 -19.85 -9.44
CA CYS A 39 8.31 -19.74 -10.83
C CYS A 39 9.72 -20.32 -11.01
N ALA A 40 10.07 -20.63 -12.26
CA ALA A 40 11.38 -21.20 -12.60
C ALA A 40 12.53 -20.18 -12.49
N CYS A 41 12.24 -18.89 -12.62
CA CYS A 41 13.24 -17.82 -12.64
C CYS A 41 12.86 -16.65 -11.71
N PRO A 42 12.97 -16.80 -10.38
CA PRO A 42 12.50 -15.80 -9.41
C PRO A 42 13.08 -14.40 -9.63
N GLY A 43 14.39 -14.28 -9.91
CA GLY A 43 15.03 -12.98 -10.11
C GLY A 43 14.57 -12.24 -11.36
N ARG A 44 14.31 -12.96 -12.46
CA ARG A 44 13.78 -12.39 -13.70
C ARG A 44 12.35 -11.93 -13.50
N ASP A 45 11.49 -12.82 -13.01
CA ASP A 45 10.07 -12.55 -12.82
C ASP A 45 9.89 -11.38 -11.82
N ARG A 46 10.66 -11.34 -10.72
CA ARG A 46 10.69 -10.21 -9.78
C ARG A 46 11.05 -8.89 -10.47
N LYS A 47 12.15 -8.86 -11.24
CA LYS A 47 12.58 -7.64 -11.94
C LYS A 47 11.50 -7.14 -12.89
N THR A 48 10.88 -8.05 -13.65
CA THR A 48 9.81 -7.71 -14.58
C THR A 48 8.55 -7.20 -13.86
N GLU A 49 8.14 -7.85 -12.77
CA GLU A 49 6.97 -7.43 -11.99
C GLU A 49 7.20 -6.05 -11.33
N GLU A 50 8.36 -5.81 -10.73
CA GLU A 50 8.73 -4.51 -10.15
C GLU A 50 8.82 -3.39 -11.21
N GLU A 51 9.39 -3.66 -12.39
CA GLU A 51 9.46 -2.69 -13.49
C GLU A 51 8.06 -2.35 -14.04
N ASN A 52 7.19 -3.34 -14.13
CA ASN A 52 5.80 -3.13 -14.55
C ASN A 52 5.02 -2.29 -13.53
N LEU A 53 5.23 -2.53 -12.23
CA LEU A 53 4.62 -1.72 -11.16
C LEU A 53 5.08 -0.26 -11.23
N LYS A 54 6.37 -0.01 -11.50
CA LYS A 54 6.88 1.36 -11.69
C LYS A 54 6.24 2.07 -12.89
N LYS A 55 6.06 1.36 -14.01
CA LYS A 55 5.38 1.91 -15.20
C LYS A 55 3.92 2.25 -14.95
N ILE A 56 3.22 1.44 -14.14
CA ILE A 56 1.82 1.70 -13.76
C ILE A 56 1.75 2.90 -12.80
N ASN A 57 2.72 3.03 -11.91
CA ASN A 57 2.80 4.13 -10.94
C ASN A 57 3.44 5.41 -11.49
N GLY A 58 3.67 5.53 -12.80
CA GLY A 58 4.17 6.76 -13.46
C GLY A 58 5.68 7.00 -13.37
N ASP A 59 6.45 6.12 -12.71
CA ASP A 59 7.82 6.42 -12.26
C ASP A 59 8.93 6.02 -13.25
N MET A 60 8.67 6.09 -14.57
CA MET A 60 9.73 5.84 -15.58
C MET A 60 9.75 6.88 -16.71
N VAL A 61 10.60 7.87 -16.49
CA VAL A 61 11.19 8.75 -17.50
C VAL A 61 12.19 7.95 -18.38
N THR A 62 11.86 7.83 -19.66
CA THR A 62 12.72 7.56 -20.84
C THR A 62 13.44 6.20 -20.99
N GLY A 63 13.28 5.56 -22.18
CA GLY A 63 14.07 4.37 -22.54
C GLY A 63 13.78 3.67 -23.89
N THR A 64 13.53 4.42 -24.97
CA THR A 64 13.87 4.13 -26.39
C THR A 64 13.59 2.76 -27.10
N LYS A 65 12.81 2.89 -28.22
CA LYS A 65 12.85 2.20 -29.56
C LYS A 65 12.12 0.85 -29.79
N ARG A 66 10.99 0.88 -30.52
CA ARG A 66 10.87 0.61 -32.00
C ARG A 66 9.41 0.46 -32.50
N LYS A 67 9.03 1.39 -33.39
CA LYS A 67 8.35 1.24 -34.71
C LYS A 67 7.01 0.49 -34.82
N ARG A 68 5.94 1.24 -35.16
CA ARG A 68 5.17 1.09 -36.42
C ARG A 68 4.30 2.33 -36.67
N GLN A 69 4.43 2.87 -37.87
CA GLN A 69 3.69 4.02 -38.39
C GLN A 69 2.33 3.55 -38.91
N ILE A 70 1.26 4.25 -38.56
CA ILE A 70 0.01 4.33 -39.34
C ILE A 70 -0.49 5.78 -39.18
N PRO A 71 -0.70 6.56 -40.25
CA PRO A 71 -1.31 7.87 -40.15
C PRO A 71 -2.81 7.73 -40.32
N ASP A 72 -3.60 8.20 -39.36
CA ASP A 72 -4.94 8.67 -39.71
C ASP A 72 -5.30 9.93 -38.90
N LYS A 73 -5.84 10.90 -39.64
CA LYS A 73 -6.10 12.26 -39.23
C LYS A 73 -7.52 12.34 -38.67
N LEU A 74 -7.66 12.76 -37.42
CA LEU A 74 -8.67 13.75 -37.02
C LEU A 74 -8.25 14.35 -35.68
N LYS A 75 -7.73 15.58 -35.72
CA LYS A 75 -7.38 16.38 -34.54
C LYS A 75 -8.54 17.34 -34.25
N GLU A 76 -9.22 17.16 -33.13
CA GLU A 76 -9.69 18.30 -32.34
C GLU A 76 -8.57 18.66 -31.34
N PRO A 77 -8.20 19.94 -31.18
CA PRO A 77 -7.08 20.32 -30.34
C PRO A 77 -7.50 20.38 -28.86
N LEU A 78 -7.38 19.27 -28.15
CA LEU A 78 -7.11 19.32 -26.71
C LEU A 78 -5.69 19.88 -26.54
N PRO A 79 -5.45 20.81 -25.59
CA PRO A 79 -4.11 21.31 -25.34
C PRO A 79 -3.20 20.12 -25.07
N ALA A 80 -2.12 20.05 -25.85
CA ALA A 80 -1.14 18.98 -25.77
C ALA A 80 -0.70 18.83 -24.31
N ALA A 81 -1.10 17.73 -23.67
CA ALA A 81 -0.47 17.30 -22.45
C ALA A 81 1.01 17.12 -22.79
N GLY A 82 1.83 18.04 -22.27
CA GLY A 82 3.27 17.89 -22.27
C GLY A 82 3.67 16.61 -21.52
N PRO A 83 4.96 16.30 -21.40
CA PRO A 83 5.37 15.27 -20.44
C PRO A 83 4.81 15.70 -19.08
N GLU A 84 3.83 14.96 -18.54
CA GLU A 84 3.30 15.23 -17.20
C GLU A 84 4.50 15.20 -16.25
N SER A 85 4.78 16.34 -15.66
CA SER A 85 5.83 16.44 -14.67
C SER A 85 5.25 16.00 -13.34
N ASP A 86 6.04 15.36 -12.49
CA ASP A 86 5.62 14.95 -11.14
C ASP A 86 5.20 16.16 -10.26
N ASP A 87 5.43 17.38 -10.78
CA ASP A 87 5.07 18.67 -10.19
C ASP A 87 3.75 19.27 -10.73
N ASP A 88 3.03 18.55 -11.60
CA ASP A 88 1.79 19.05 -12.20
C ASP A 88 0.67 19.18 -11.15
N ILE A 89 0.06 20.37 -11.07
CA ILE A 89 -1.00 20.66 -10.12
C ILE A 89 -2.37 20.44 -10.77
N PHE A 90 -3.14 19.52 -10.20
CA PHE A 90 -4.52 19.23 -10.62
C PHE A 90 -5.55 19.80 -9.63
N ILE A 91 -6.63 20.39 -10.15
CA ILE A 91 -7.69 20.99 -9.32
C ILE A 91 -8.83 19.97 -9.14
N LEU A 92 -9.12 19.61 -7.87
CA LEU A 92 -10.27 18.78 -7.50
C LEU A 92 -11.36 19.62 -6.84
N HIS A 93 -12.52 19.74 -7.47
CA HIS A 93 -13.68 20.44 -6.90
C HIS A 93 -14.40 19.59 -5.85
N ILE A 94 -14.50 20.11 -4.61
CA ILE A 94 -15.10 19.39 -3.48
C ILE A 94 -16.27 20.19 -2.91
N ARG A 95 -17.45 19.56 -2.81
CA ARG A 95 -18.63 20.15 -2.18
C ARG A 95 -18.65 19.85 -0.68
N GLY A 96 -18.77 20.88 0.16
CA GLY A 96 -18.97 20.74 1.61
C GLY A 96 -17.67 20.67 2.42
N LYS A 97 -17.63 21.45 3.50
CA LYS A 97 -16.42 21.74 4.27
C LYS A 97 -15.76 20.50 4.89
N GLN A 98 -16.53 19.61 5.51
CA GLN A 98 -15.99 18.41 6.16
C GLN A 98 -15.22 17.50 5.19
N ARG A 99 -15.72 17.34 3.96
CA ARG A 99 -15.06 16.54 2.91
C ARG A 99 -13.78 17.21 2.42
N TYR A 100 -13.82 18.53 2.27
CA TYR A 100 -12.65 19.33 1.91
C TYR A 100 -11.56 19.20 2.97
N ASP A 101 -11.89 19.37 4.26
CA ASP A 101 -10.92 19.29 5.35
C ASP A 101 -10.26 17.90 5.40
N MET A 102 -11.04 16.83 5.24
CA MET A 102 -10.51 15.45 5.17
C MET A 102 -9.51 15.26 4.01
N LEU A 103 -9.90 15.63 2.79
CA LEU A 103 -9.04 15.48 1.61
C LEU A 103 -7.80 16.39 1.68
N LYS A 104 -7.94 17.59 2.24
CA LYS A 104 -6.83 18.49 2.50
C LYS A 104 -5.82 17.87 3.46
N THR A 105 -6.28 17.28 4.58
CA THR A 105 -5.38 16.60 5.53
C THR A 105 -4.64 15.45 4.87
N ILE A 106 -5.32 14.65 4.04
CA ILE A 106 -4.68 13.55 3.29
C ILE A 106 -3.62 14.11 2.34
N ASN A 107 -3.97 15.12 1.53
CA ASN A 107 -3.06 15.70 0.54
C ASN A 107 -1.79 16.28 1.20
N THR A 108 -1.95 17.09 2.24
CA THR A 108 -0.82 17.66 3.00
C THR A 108 0.07 16.57 3.62
N SER A 109 -0.52 15.46 4.06
CA SER A 109 0.25 14.34 4.63
C SER A 109 1.08 13.62 3.57
N LEU A 110 0.54 13.44 2.36
CA LEU A 110 1.25 12.81 1.24
C LEU A 110 2.42 13.68 0.77
N GLU A 111 2.20 14.99 0.62
CA GLU A 111 3.27 15.95 0.31
C GLU A 111 4.39 15.89 1.34
N LEU A 112 4.05 15.85 2.63
CA LEU A 112 5.05 15.72 3.70
C LEU A 112 5.84 14.41 3.60
N MET A 113 5.20 13.27 3.26
CA MET A 113 5.91 12.00 3.10
C MET A 113 6.95 12.04 1.98
N HIS A 114 6.71 12.79 0.90
CA HIS A 114 7.68 12.96 -0.18
C HIS A 114 8.87 13.85 0.24
N MET A 115 8.67 14.74 1.22
CA MET A 115 9.70 15.66 1.72
C MET A 115 10.56 15.08 2.86
N VAL A 116 10.11 14.01 3.53
CA VAL A 116 10.86 13.40 4.64
C VAL A 116 11.94 12.46 4.08
N PRO A 117 13.23 12.67 4.39
CA PRO A 117 14.30 11.77 3.98
C PRO A 117 14.05 10.32 4.41
N VAL A 118 14.40 9.36 3.56
CA VAL A 118 14.14 7.92 3.79
C VAL A 118 14.68 7.43 5.14
N ALA A 119 15.80 7.97 5.61
CA ALA A 119 16.39 7.66 6.92
C ALA A 119 15.46 7.99 8.10
N ASP A 120 14.68 9.07 7.98
CA ASP A 120 13.74 9.51 9.02
C ASP A 120 12.39 8.80 8.90
N GLN A 121 12.01 8.31 7.71
CA GLN A 121 10.79 7.53 7.51
C GLN A 121 10.81 6.22 8.32
N GLU A 122 11.97 5.56 8.38
CA GLU A 122 12.18 4.32 9.15
C GLU A 122 11.97 4.56 10.66
N MET A 123 12.43 5.71 11.17
CA MET A 123 12.28 6.12 12.57
C MET A 123 10.81 6.30 12.97
N TYR A 124 10.00 6.93 12.11
CA TYR A 124 8.56 7.08 12.35
C TYR A 124 7.81 5.73 12.28
N ARG A 125 8.23 4.81 11.40
CA ARG A 125 7.69 3.44 11.34
C ARG A 125 7.95 2.67 12.64
N GLN A 126 9.17 2.73 13.17
CA GLN A 126 9.53 2.06 14.42
C GLN A 126 8.77 2.64 15.62
N LYS A 127 8.56 3.96 15.66
CA LYS A 127 7.83 4.62 16.76
C LYS A 127 6.34 4.30 16.80
N ARG A 128 5.72 3.97 15.66
CA ARG A 128 4.34 3.43 15.60
C ARG A 128 4.22 2.02 16.19
N HIS A 129 5.29 1.24 16.19
CA HIS A 129 5.29 -0.09 16.82
C HIS A 129 5.45 0.01 18.34
N THR A 130 6.24 0.95 18.85
CA THR A 130 6.41 1.15 20.30
C THR A 130 5.15 1.75 20.95
N SER A 131 4.44 2.67 20.28
CA SER A 131 3.21 3.26 20.83
C SER A 131 2.04 2.28 20.95
N LYS A 132 2.00 1.23 20.11
CA LYS A 132 0.99 0.16 20.22
C LYS A 132 1.25 -0.78 21.40
N HIS A 133 2.51 -0.97 21.80
CA HIS A 133 2.84 -1.73 23.00
C HIS A 133 2.35 -1.00 24.26
N ASP A 134 2.46 0.32 24.30
CA ASP A 134 2.10 1.12 25.48
C ASP A 134 0.59 1.13 25.74
N GLN A 135 -0.24 1.19 24.68
CA GLN A 135 -1.70 1.18 24.81
C GLN A 135 -2.27 -0.20 25.22
N SER A 136 -1.52 -1.29 25.04
CA SER A 136 -1.93 -2.64 25.48
C SER A 136 -1.73 -2.91 26.98
N SER A 137 -1.04 -2.01 27.70
CA SER A 137 -0.71 -2.17 29.12
C SER A 137 -1.72 -1.55 30.11
N LEU A 138 -2.72 -0.81 29.62
CA LEU A 138 -3.76 -0.20 30.45
C LEU A 138 -4.98 -1.12 30.58
N GLN A 139 -4.85 -2.20 31.35
CA GLN A 139 -6.04 -2.88 31.90
C GLN A 139 -6.61 -2.05 33.08
N PRO A 140 -7.94 -1.83 33.16
CA PRO A 140 -8.55 -1.19 34.31
C PRO A 140 -8.45 -2.11 35.53
N LYS A 141 -7.67 -1.70 36.54
CA LYS A 141 -7.57 -2.42 37.83
C LYS A 141 -8.94 -2.41 38.52
N SER A 142 -9.57 -3.58 38.62
CA SER A 142 -10.82 -3.78 39.35
C SER A 142 -10.65 -3.40 40.82
N GLY A 143 -11.45 -2.43 41.29
CA GLY A 143 -11.45 -1.96 42.67
C GLY A 143 -11.91 -3.03 43.67
N LYS A 144 -11.20 -3.15 44.79
CA LYS A 144 -11.58 -3.97 45.94
C LYS A 144 -12.81 -3.37 46.62
N LYS A 145 -13.97 -4.00 46.52
CA LYS A 145 -15.15 -3.67 47.33
C LYS A 145 -14.89 -4.12 48.77
N HIS A 146 -14.77 -3.18 49.70
CA HIS A 146 -14.92 -3.48 51.13
C HIS A 146 -16.41 -3.48 51.46
N LEU A 147 -16.94 -4.64 51.82
CA LEU A 147 -18.22 -4.75 52.51
C LEU A 147 -18.06 -4.08 53.89
N LYS A 148 -18.81 -3.01 54.14
CA LYS A 148 -19.12 -2.58 55.51
C LYS A 148 -20.47 -3.20 55.87
N ALA A 149 -20.48 -3.99 56.94
CA ALA A 149 -21.71 -4.45 57.59
C ALA A 149 -22.46 -3.23 58.16
N LEU A 150 -23.77 -3.24 57.97
CA LEU A 150 -24.73 -2.34 58.60
C LEU A 150 -25.02 -2.82 60.04
N GLU A 151 -25.51 -1.86 60.84
CA GLU A 151 -25.87 -1.89 62.27
C GLU A 151 -26.40 -3.19 62.86
#